data_AF-A0AA38KHK8-F1
#
_entry.id   AF-A0AA38KHK8-F1
#
_cell.length_a   1.000
_cell.length_b   1.000
_cell.length_c   1.000
_cell.angle_alpha   90.00
_cell.angle_beta   90.00
_cell.angle_gamma   90.00
#
_symmetry.space_group_name_H-M   'P 1'
#
loop_
_entity.id
_entity.type
_entity.pdbx_description
1 polymer ?
#
loop_
_entity_poly.entity_id
_entity_poly.type
_entity_poly.pdbx_seq_one_letter_code
_entity_poly.pdbx_strand_id
1 'polypeptide(L)'
;PVHRASLVDPELHSPALIQLVNARISAHLVQHIVDSVAGSLGLSMDLSLSLQDRCNLQCSLSSFRLFVKNFLPRSNVTMPIILSSLVYIERAKSRLLRCVTINELEVKKIFLVAMVIASKYTNDVNLHHLMWEECKMIFGAPEIAYFELTFLACLRWNLRLSDADIMEHYDDSFFEDPAAMHNLQYSRCSVRRKPPTESLFPDARDRCPELDSPSSFSSGDVSLPPTPVSAKNISPS
;
A
#
# COMPACT_ATOMS: atom_id res chain seq x y z
N PRO A 1 -27.67 5.71 -14.86
CA PRO A 1 -27.32 4.33 -14.43
C PRO A 1 -26.64 4.41 -13.07
N VAL A 2 -27.17 3.76 -12.04
CA VAL A 2 -26.71 3.96 -10.65
C VAL A 2 -25.29 3.43 -10.44
N HIS A 3 -24.44 4.19 -9.72
CA HIS A 3 -23.06 3.79 -9.46
C HIS A 3 -23.01 2.56 -8.54
N ARG A 4 -22.13 1.58 -8.79
CA ARG A 4 -22.07 0.37 -7.94
C ARG A 4 -21.64 0.65 -6.49
N ALA A 5 -20.87 1.70 -6.28
CA ALA A 5 -20.43 2.11 -4.95
C ALA A 5 -21.32 3.19 -4.29
N SER A 6 -22.26 3.77 -5.03
CA SER A 6 -23.14 4.83 -4.55
C SER A 6 -24.51 4.70 -5.21
N LEU A 7 -25.58 4.61 -4.43
CA LEU A 7 -26.95 4.49 -4.94
C LEU A 7 -27.48 5.78 -5.62
N VAL A 8 -26.58 6.69 -5.98
CA VAL A 8 -26.83 7.95 -6.64
C VAL A 8 -26.33 7.87 -8.09
N ASP A 9 -26.94 8.65 -8.99
CA ASP A 9 -26.49 8.72 -10.37
C ASP A 9 -25.06 9.31 -10.43
N PRO A 10 -24.09 8.66 -11.12
CA PRO A 10 -22.73 9.16 -11.31
C PRO A 10 -22.63 10.61 -11.79
N GLU A 11 -23.62 11.08 -12.55
CA GLU A 11 -23.65 12.46 -13.06
C GLU A 11 -23.81 13.52 -11.96
N LEU A 12 -24.29 13.13 -10.78
CA LEU A 12 -24.44 14.01 -9.62
C LEU A 12 -23.19 14.04 -8.73
N HIS A 13 -22.24 13.12 -8.94
CA HIS A 13 -20.99 13.09 -8.19
C HIS A 13 -19.93 13.98 -8.81
N SER A 14 -19.03 14.51 -7.97
CA SER A 14 -17.87 15.23 -8.48
C SER A 14 -16.99 14.27 -9.30
N PRO A 15 -16.44 14.71 -10.45
CA PRO A 15 -15.62 13.85 -11.30
C PRO A 15 -14.35 13.36 -10.58
N ALA A 16 -13.81 14.17 -9.67
CA ALA A 16 -12.66 13.80 -8.83
C ALA A 16 -12.98 12.64 -7.88
N LEU A 17 -14.19 12.60 -7.30
CA LEU A 17 -14.62 11.49 -6.44
C LEU A 17 -14.75 10.20 -7.24
N ILE A 18 -15.33 10.27 -8.44
CA ILE A 18 -15.44 9.11 -9.33
C ILE A 18 -14.06 8.61 -9.75
N GLN A 19 -13.10 9.49 -10.00
CA GLN A 19 -11.71 9.10 -10.26
C GLN A 19 -11.11 8.39 -9.03
N LEU A 20 -11.25 8.97 -7.84
CA LEU A 20 -10.71 8.42 -6.60
C LEU A 20 -11.29 7.04 -6.27
N VAL A 21 -12.60 6.86 -6.44
CA VAL A 21 -13.28 5.58 -6.21
C VAL A 21 -12.86 4.51 -7.22
N ASN A 22 -12.48 4.90 -8.44
CA ASN A 22 -12.01 3.98 -9.47
C ASN A 22 -10.48 3.85 -9.52
N ALA A 23 -9.76 4.52 -8.62
CA ALA A 23 -8.31 4.45 -8.57
C ALA A 23 -7.83 3.03 -8.24
N ARG A 24 -6.64 2.69 -8.72
CA ARG A 24 -5.99 1.42 -8.41
C ARG A 24 -5.25 1.50 -7.08
N ILE A 25 -5.05 0.35 -6.45
CA ILE A 25 -4.27 0.24 -5.21
C ILE A 25 -2.79 0.51 -5.55
N SER A 26 -2.33 1.75 -5.31
CA SER A 26 -0.97 2.21 -5.58
C SER A 26 -0.09 2.15 -4.33
N ALA A 27 1.24 2.24 -4.51
CA ALA A 27 2.17 2.31 -3.38
C ALA A 27 1.97 3.58 -2.53
N HIS A 28 1.53 4.68 -3.14
CA HIS A 28 1.18 5.93 -2.48
C HIS A 28 -0.04 5.76 -1.58
N LEU A 29 -1.08 5.04 -2.04
CA LEU A 29 -2.23 4.71 -1.21
C LEU A 29 -1.83 3.89 0.01
N VAL A 30 -0.97 2.88 -0.16
CA VAL A 30 -0.47 2.07 0.98
C VAL A 30 0.24 2.95 1.99
N GLN A 31 1.05 3.90 1.54
CA GLN A 31 1.74 4.84 2.42
C GLN A 31 0.74 5.76 3.14
N HIS A 32 -0.24 6.31 2.42
CA HIS A 32 -1.31 7.13 2.99
C HIS A 32 -2.13 6.39 4.05
N ILE A 33 -2.44 5.10 3.84
CA ILE A 33 -3.10 4.27 4.84
C ILE A 33 -2.25 4.18 6.11
N VAL A 34 -0.95 3.90 5.96
CA VAL A 34 -0.01 3.81 7.08
C VAL A 34 0.06 5.13 7.83
N ASP A 35 0.16 6.24 7.12
CA ASP A 35 0.25 7.58 7.71
C ASP A 35 -1.07 8.00 8.39
N SER A 36 -2.21 7.66 7.80
CA SER A 36 -3.53 7.91 8.38
C SER A 36 -3.72 7.14 9.69
N VAL A 37 -3.38 5.85 9.71
CA VAL A 37 -3.44 5.03 10.93
C VAL A 37 -2.44 5.53 11.96
N ALA A 38 -1.21 5.87 11.54
CA ALA A 38 -0.19 6.39 12.43
C ALA A 38 -0.57 7.74 13.05
N GLY A 39 -1.16 8.63 12.24
CA GLY A 39 -1.68 9.91 12.68
C GLY A 39 -2.88 9.74 13.63
N SER A 40 -3.75 8.75 13.39
CA SER A 40 -4.90 8.46 14.25
C SER A 40 -4.52 7.95 15.64
N LEU A 41 -3.37 7.26 15.75
CA LEU A 41 -2.84 6.72 16.98
C LEU A 41 -1.78 7.61 17.63
N GLY A 42 -1.54 8.81 17.09
CA GLY A 42 -0.61 9.78 17.69
C GLY A 42 0.85 9.35 17.59
N LEU A 43 1.14 8.35 16.76
CA LEU A 43 2.48 7.77 16.55
C LEU A 43 3.45 8.78 15.94
N SER A 44 2.94 9.84 15.33
CA SER A 44 3.75 10.93 14.77
C SER A 44 3.99 12.09 15.75
N MET A 45 3.20 12.20 16.83
CA MET A 45 3.16 13.42 17.66
C MET A 45 4.05 13.38 18.91
N ASP A 46 4.49 12.21 19.37
CA ASP A 46 5.19 12.14 20.66
C ASP A 46 6.72 12.24 20.48
N LEU A 47 7.18 13.48 20.32
CA LEU A 47 8.61 13.81 20.31
C LEU A 47 9.27 13.57 21.68
N SER A 48 8.50 13.31 22.74
CA SER A 48 8.98 13.08 24.10
C SER A 48 9.40 11.63 24.40
N LEU A 49 9.24 10.72 23.43
CA LEU A 49 9.59 9.31 23.59
C LEU A 49 11.11 9.07 23.58
N SER A 50 11.54 8.09 24.38
CA SER A 50 12.90 7.56 24.36
C SER A 50 13.28 7.07 22.96
N LEU A 51 14.56 7.12 22.61
CA LEU A 51 15.06 6.60 21.33
C LEU A 51 14.65 5.14 21.11
N GLN A 52 14.58 4.35 22.18
CA GLN A 52 14.16 2.95 22.13
C GLN A 52 12.70 2.81 21.70
N ASP A 53 11.81 3.63 22.25
CA ASP A 53 10.37 3.59 21.96
C ASP A 53 10.10 4.04 20.52
N ARG A 54 10.86 5.00 20.01
CA ARG A 54 10.81 5.41 18.60
C ARG A 54 11.22 4.30 17.64
N CYS A 55 12.31 3.59 17.94
CA CYS A 55 12.76 2.46 17.12
C CYS A 55 11.72 1.34 17.09
N ASN A 56 11.14 1.01 18.25
CA ASN A 56 10.06 0.01 18.35
C ASN A 56 8.83 0.43 17.53
N LEU A 57 8.45 1.70 17.62
CA LEU A 57 7.33 2.26 16.89
C LEU A 57 7.55 2.25 15.36
N GLN A 58 8.75 2.63 14.92
CA GLN A 58 9.11 2.62 13.51
C GLN A 58 9.16 1.19 12.95
N CYS A 59 9.60 0.22 13.75
CA CYS A 59 9.54 -1.21 13.40
C CYS A 59 8.08 -1.68 13.25
N SER A 60 7.22 -1.30 14.20
CA SER A 60 5.77 -1.59 14.17
C SER A 60 5.10 -1.02 12.90
N LEU A 61 5.37 0.24 12.56
CA LEU A 61 4.84 0.86 11.33
C LEU A 61 5.39 0.20 10.05
N SER A 62 6.66 -0.21 10.05
CA SER A 62 7.26 -0.92 8.93
C SER A 62 6.62 -2.30 8.70
N SER A 63 6.38 -3.03 9.79
CA SER A 63 5.64 -4.30 9.76
C SER A 63 4.19 -4.11 9.31
N PHE A 64 3.52 -3.06 9.78
CA PHE A 64 2.17 -2.71 9.34
C PHE A 64 2.13 -2.37 7.85
N ARG A 65 3.08 -1.58 7.34
CA ARG A 65 3.20 -1.27 5.90
C ARG A 65 3.35 -2.55 5.06
N LEU A 66 4.19 -3.48 5.49
CA LEU A 66 4.37 -4.76 4.80
C LEU A 66 3.08 -5.59 4.82
N PHE A 67 2.38 -5.60 5.97
CA PHE A 67 1.07 -6.24 6.10
C PHE A 67 0.06 -5.66 5.10
N VAL A 68 -0.14 -4.34 5.06
CA VAL A 68 -1.09 -3.68 4.15
C VAL A 68 -0.73 -3.96 2.68
N LYS A 69 0.55 -3.90 2.32
CA LYS A 69 1.04 -4.20 0.96
C LYS A 69 0.71 -5.63 0.51
N ASN A 70 0.78 -6.60 1.42
CA ASN A 70 0.46 -8.00 1.11
C ASN A 70 -1.05 -8.29 1.19
N PHE A 71 -1.75 -7.60 2.09
CA PHE A 71 -3.17 -7.82 2.37
C PHE A 71 -4.07 -7.27 1.26
N LEU A 72 -3.86 -6.02 0.81
CA LEU A 72 -4.76 -5.36 -0.13
C LEU A 72 -4.91 -6.08 -1.48
N PRO A 73 -3.83 -6.55 -2.14
CA PRO A 73 -3.96 -7.28 -3.41
C PRO A 73 -4.64 -8.64 -3.26
N ARG A 74 -4.53 -9.28 -2.08
CA ARG A 74 -5.08 -10.62 -1.81
C ARG A 74 -6.53 -10.58 -1.38
N SER A 75 -6.90 -9.56 -0.61
CA SER A 75 -8.23 -9.46 0.00
C SER A 75 -9.35 -9.10 -0.99
N ASN A 76 -9.01 -8.73 -2.23
CA ASN A 76 -9.94 -8.30 -3.28
C ASN A 76 -10.91 -7.19 -2.80
N VAL A 77 -10.40 -6.35 -1.91
CA VAL A 77 -11.15 -5.23 -1.33
C VAL A 77 -11.31 -4.14 -2.37
N THR A 78 -12.51 -3.58 -2.46
CA THR A 78 -12.80 -2.47 -3.36
C THR A 78 -12.32 -1.14 -2.76
N MET A 79 -11.91 -0.19 -3.61
CA MET A 79 -11.47 1.13 -3.15
C MET A 79 -12.46 1.87 -2.24
N PRO A 80 -13.80 1.82 -2.48
CA PRO A 80 -14.78 2.38 -1.54
C PRO A 80 -14.64 1.87 -0.10
N ILE A 81 -14.34 0.58 0.09
CA ILE A 81 -14.18 0.01 1.44
C ILE A 81 -12.92 0.58 2.09
N ILE A 82 -11.82 0.69 1.34
CA ILE A 82 -10.56 1.28 1.82
C ILE A 82 -10.79 2.73 2.23
N LEU A 83 -11.38 3.55 1.36
CA LEU A 83 -11.64 4.97 1.63
C LEU A 83 -12.59 5.13 2.83
N SER A 84 -13.65 4.33 2.91
CA SER A 84 -14.58 4.34 4.05
C SER A 84 -13.89 3.98 5.36
N SER A 85 -12.96 3.01 5.33
CA SER A 85 -12.18 2.63 6.51
C SER A 85 -11.28 3.77 6.99
N LEU A 86 -10.67 4.53 6.07
CA LEU A 86 -9.82 5.67 6.40
C LEU A 86 -10.60 6.78 7.09
N VAL A 87 -11.79 7.12 6.54
CA VAL A 87 -12.70 8.10 7.15
C VAL A 87 -13.07 7.69 8.57
N TYR A 88 -13.36 6.41 8.80
CA TYR A 88 -13.70 5.92 10.13
C TYR A 88 -12.53 6.01 11.11
N ILE A 89 -11.32 5.70 10.67
CA ILE A 89 -10.11 5.78 11.50
C ILE A 89 -9.83 7.24 11.89
N GLU A 90 -9.96 8.18 10.94
CA GLU A 90 -9.78 9.61 11.20
C GLU A 90 -10.81 10.15 12.20
N ARG A 91 -12.09 9.78 12.03
CA ARG A 91 -13.16 10.15 12.98
C ARG A 91 -12.92 9.57 14.39
N ALA A 92 -12.36 8.37 14.46
CA ALA A 92 -12.11 7.69 15.72
C ALA A 92 -10.82 8.17 16.43
N LYS A 93 -9.92 8.90 15.75
CA LYS A 93 -8.61 9.39 16.23
C LYS A 93 -8.62 9.86 17.69
N SER A 94 -9.48 10.82 18.02
CA SER A 94 -9.51 11.42 19.36
C SER A 94 -9.76 10.41 20.50
N ARG A 95 -10.42 9.30 20.20
CA ARG A 95 -10.82 8.27 21.19
C ARG A 95 -9.97 7.02 21.12
N LEU A 96 -9.48 6.65 19.93
CA LEU A 96 -8.50 5.57 19.77
C LEU A 96 -7.26 5.85 20.61
N LEU A 97 -6.79 7.10 20.61
CA LEU A 97 -5.69 7.58 21.44
C LEU A 97 -5.85 7.31 22.94
N ARG A 98 -7.09 7.29 23.45
CA ARG A 98 -7.38 7.08 24.87
C ARG A 98 -7.65 5.62 25.20
N CYS A 99 -8.10 4.84 24.21
CA CYS A 99 -8.65 3.51 24.44
C CYS A 99 -7.63 2.38 24.15
N VAL A 100 -6.64 2.63 23.29
CA VAL A 100 -5.79 1.57 22.76
C VAL A 100 -4.33 1.77 23.17
N THR A 101 -3.72 0.70 23.68
CA THR A 101 -2.28 0.64 23.89
C THR A 101 -1.59 0.48 22.53
N ILE A 102 -0.66 1.38 22.24
CA ILE A 102 0.08 1.39 20.99
C ILE A 102 1.01 0.15 20.92
N ASN A 103 0.60 -0.87 20.18
CA ASN A 103 1.37 -2.09 19.91
C ASN A 103 1.22 -2.47 18.43
N GLU A 104 2.19 -3.20 17.87
CA GLU A 104 2.15 -3.64 16.46
C GLU A 104 0.87 -4.41 16.10
N LEU A 105 0.46 -5.33 16.97
CA LEU A 105 -0.75 -6.12 16.76
C LEU A 105 -2.00 -5.23 16.80
N GLU A 106 -2.04 -4.24 17.69
CA GLU A 106 -3.19 -3.34 17.85
C GLU A 106 -3.36 -2.41 16.64
N VAL A 107 -2.27 -1.91 16.04
CA VAL A 107 -2.32 -1.14 14.79
C VAL A 107 -2.99 -1.96 13.67
N LYS A 108 -2.56 -3.23 13.52
CA LYS A 108 -3.15 -4.17 12.54
C LYS A 108 -4.62 -4.43 12.84
N LYS A 109 -4.98 -4.66 14.11
CA LYS A 109 -6.36 -4.90 14.54
C LYS A 109 -7.28 -3.73 14.26
N ILE A 110 -6.87 -2.50 14.57
CA ILE A 110 -7.66 -1.29 14.33
C ILE A 110 -7.96 -1.15 12.83
N PHE A 111 -6.93 -1.29 11.99
CA PHE A 111 -7.10 -1.24 10.55
C PHE A 111 -8.07 -2.31 10.05
N LEU A 112 -7.91 -3.56 10.51
CA LEU A 112 -8.82 -4.66 10.12
C LEU A 112 -10.25 -4.45 10.61
N VAL A 113 -10.46 -3.96 11.83
CA VAL A 113 -11.80 -3.71 12.37
C VAL A 113 -12.48 -2.58 11.60
N ALA A 114 -11.76 -1.50 11.28
CA ALA A 114 -12.28 -0.43 10.44
C ALA A 114 -12.68 -0.94 9.05
N MET A 115 -11.84 -1.79 8.44
CA MET A 115 -12.09 -2.49 7.19
C MET A 115 -13.34 -3.38 7.24
N VAL A 116 -13.51 -4.17 8.30
CA VAL A 116 -14.69 -5.03 8.51
C VAL A 116 -15.96 -4.18 8.61
N ILE A 117 -15.95 -3.13 9.42
CA ILE A 117 -17.10 -2.24 9.59
C ILE A 117 -17.43 -1.52 8.28
N ALA A 118 -16.42 -1.02 7.56
CA ALA A 118 -16.59 -0.41 6.25
C ALA A 118 -17.22 -1.38 5.25
N SER A 119 -16.74 -2.63 5.19
CA SER A 119 -17.31 -3.65 4.29
C SER A 119 -18.75 -4.00 4.63
N LYS A 120 -19.09 -4.11 5.92
CA LYS A 120 -20.47 -4.32 6.39
C LYS A 120 -21.39 -3.14 6.06
N TYR A 121 -20.83 -1.93 5.97
CA TYR A 121 -21.60 -0.72 5.68
C TYR A 121 -21.77 -0.44 4.18
N THR A 122 -20.74 -0.68 3.36
CA THR A 122 -20.68 -0.31 1.93
C THR A 122 -21.14 -1.40 0.96
N ASN A 123 -22.21 -2.14 1.33
CA ASN A 123 -22.91 -3.23 0.61
C ASN A 123 -22.50 -4.65 1.02
N ASP A 124 -23.48 -5.57 0.95
CA ASP A 124 -23.49 -6.98 1.39
C ASP A 124 -22.53 -7.94 0.66
N VAL A 125 -21.39 -7.46 0.18
CA VAL A 125 -20.30 -8.36 -0.21
C VAL A 125 -19.82 -9.05 1.05
N ASN A 126 -20.03 -10.37 1.09
CA ASN A 126 -19.52 -11.25 2.12
C ASN A 126 -18.04 -10.91 2.28
N LEU A 127 -17.63 -10.61 3.52
CA LEU A 127 -16.22 -10.52 3.91
C LEU A 127 -15.47 -11.61 3.13
N HIS A 128 -14.60 -11.23 2.18
CA HIS A 128 -13.99 -12.24 1.32
C HIS A 128 -13.30 -13.26 2.24
N HIS A 129 -13.37 -14.56 1.93
CA HIS A 129 -12.80 -15.60 2.79
C HIS A 129 -11.37 -15.25 3.23
N LEU A 130 -10.59 -14.63 2.33
CA LEU A 130 -9.24 -14.14 2.65
C LEU A 130 -9.20 -13.04 3.73
N MET A 131 -10.12 -12.06 3.71
CA MET A 131 -10.21 -11.07 4.80
C MET A 131 -10.61 -11.74 6.13
N TRP A 132 -11.50 -12.73 6.07
CA TRP A 132 -11.88 -13.50 7.25
C TRP A 132 -10.74 -14.35 7.82
N GLU A 133 -9.94 -14.99 6.96
CA GLU A 133 -8.76 -15.76 7.39
C GLU A 133 -7.68 -14.86 8.00
N GLU A 134 -7.41 -13.70 7.40
CA GLU A 134 -6.48 -12.72 7.97
C GLU A 134 -6.98 -12.20 9.32
N CYS A 135 -8.29 -11.97 9.46
CA CYS A 135 -8.89 -11.68 10.76
C CYS A 135 -8.68 -12.83 11.74
N LYS A 136 -8.91 -14.09 11.37
CA LYS A 136 -8.67 -15.24 12.27
C LYS A 136 -7.22 -15.40 12.69
N MET A 137 -6.26 -15.03 11.84
CA MET A 137 -4.84 -15.08 12.19
C MET A 137 -4.46 -14.01 13.22
N ILE A 138 -5.17 -12.88 13.23
CA ILE A 138 -4.84 -11.72 14.08
C ILE A 138 -5.74 -11.63 15.33
N PHE A 139 -6.96 -12.13 15.26
CA PHE A 139 -7.97 -12.09 16.34
C PHE A 139 -8.24 -13.49 16.90
N GLY A 140 -8.43 -13.57 18.22
CA GLY A 140 -9.07 -14.73 18.85
C GLY A 140 -10.56 -14.86 18.46
N ALA A 141 -11.12 -16.07 18.59
CA ALA A 141 -12.49 -16.37 18.17
C ALA A 141 -13.60 -15.41 18.69
N PRO A 142 -13.61 -14.94 19.95
CA PRO A 142 -14.59 -13.96 20.41
C PRO A 142 -14.17 -12.49 20.22
N GLU A 143 -12.90 -12.24 19.85
CA GLU A 143 -12.32 -10.89 19.90
C GLU A 143 -12.84 -9.99 18.79
N ILE A 144 -13.11 -10.54 17.60
CA ILE A 144 -13.57 -9.76 16.44
C ILE A 144 -14.82 -8.97 16.79
N ALA A 145 -15.81 -9.63 17.40
CA ALA A 145 -17.07 -9.00 17.78
C ALA A 145 -16.88 -7.92 18.87
N TYR A 146 -15.99 -8.18 19.83
CA TYR A 146 -15.64 -7.21 20.87
C TYR A 146 -15.00 -5.95 20.28
N PHE A 147 -14.01 -6.12 19.40
CA PHE A 147 -13.33 -4.99 18.77
C PHE A 147 -14.25 -4.22 17.83
N GLU A 148 -15.14 -4.90 17.10
CA GLU A 148 -16.16 -4.25 16.27
C GLU A 148 -17.06 -3.34 17.11
N LEU A 149 -17.63 -3.85 18.20
CA LEU A 149 -18.47 -3.06 19.10
C LEU A 149 -17.70 -1.91 19.74
N THR A 150 -16.44 -2.15 20.14
CA THR A 150 -15.57 -1.13 20.74
C THR A 150 -15.26 -0.01 19.75
N PHE A 151 -14.96 -0.35 18.50
CA PHE A 151 -14.70 0.63 17.46
C PHE A 151 -15.96 1.41 17.08
N LEU A 152 -17.12 0.74 16.99
CA LEU A 152 -18.42 1.41 16.78
C LEU A 152 -18.78 2.37 17.93
N ALA A 153 -18.45 2.00 19.18
CA ALA A 153 -18.60 2.88 20.33
C ALA A 153 -17.68 4.11 20.22
N CYS A 154 -16.45 3.93 19.72
CA CYS A 154 -15.54 5.05 19.41
C CYS A 154 -16.17 5.99 18.36
N LEU A 155 -16.79 5.45 17.32
CA LEU A 155 -17.49 6.21 16.28
C LEU A 155 -18.82 6.85 16.72
N ARG A 156 -19.33 6.57 17.94
CA ARG A 156 -20.73 6.89 18.34
C ARG A 156 -21.77 6.39 17.34
N TRP A 157 -21.50 5.27 16.66
CA TRP A 157 -22.38 4.74 15.62
C TRP A 157 -22.58 5.71 14.44
N ASN A 158 -21.72 6.72 14.27
CA ASN A 158 -21.77 7.62 13.12
C ASN A 158 -21.02 7.02 11.91
N LEU A 159 -21.73 6.15 11.21
CA LEU A 159 -21.25 5.48 10.00
C LEU A 159 -21.59 6.24 8.71
N ARG A 160 -22.26 7.40 8.81
CA ARG A 160 -22.71 8.14 7.62
C ARG A 160 -21.50 8.65 6.85
N LEU A 161 -21.38 8.25 5.59
CA LEU A 161 -20.36 8.74 4.68
C LEU A 161 -20.95 9.83 3.79
N SER A 162 -20.23 10.94 3.66
CA SER A 162 -20.53 11.99 2.68
C SER A 162 -19.38 12.12 1.69
N ASP A 163 -19.68 12.62 0.50
CA ASP A 163 -18.68 12.89 -0.54
C ASP A 163 -17.54 13.79 -0.01
N ALA A 164 -17.84 14.73 0.87
CA ALA A 164 -16.85 15.61 1.49
C ALA A 164 -15.84 14.84 2.37
N ASP A 165 -16.30 13.84 3.12
CA ASP A 165 -15.40 13.01 3.94
C ASP A 165 -14.44 12.19 3.08
N ILE A 166 -14.92 11.67 1.94
CA ILE A 166 -14.10 10.88 1.02
C ILE A 166 -13.08 11.77 0.31
N MET A 167 -13.50 12.99 -0.06
CA MET A 167 -12.64 13.97 -0.72
C MET A 167 -11.54 14.53 0.19
N GLU A 168 -11.66 14.45 1.52
CA GLU A 168 -10.56 14.80 2.44
C GLU A 168 -9.33 13.89 2.25
N HIS A 169 -9.56 12.66 1.80
CA HIS A 169 -8.49 11.71 1.45
C HIS A 169 -8.10 11.75 -0.02
N TYR A 170 -8.55 12.73 -0.79
CA TYR A 170 -8.14 12.89 -2.17
C TYR A 170 -6.67 13.30 -2.24
N ASP A 171 -5.84 12.49 -2.90
CA ASP A 171 -4.46 12.81 -3.21
C ASP A 171 -4.19 12.48 -4.68
N ASP A 172 -3.70 13.47 -5.43
CA ASP A 172 -3.32 13.32 -6.84
C ASP A 172 -2.21 12.25 -7.01
N SER A 173 -1.38 12.04 -5.99
CA SER A 173 -0.30 11.05 -6.00
C SER A 173 -0.78 9.60 -6.16
N PHE A 174 -2.06 9.32 -5.90
CA PHE A 174 -2.63 7.99 -6.08
C PHE A 174 -2.76 7.58 -7.55
N PHE A 175 -2.82 8.56 -8.44
CA PHE A 175 -2.98 8.37 -9.89
C PHE A 175 -1.66 8.42 -10.66
N GLU A 176 -0.56 8.78 -10.00
CA GLU A 176 0.75 8.82 -10.62
C GLU A 176 1.24 7.40 -10.95
N ASP A 177 1.47 7.15 -12.25
CA ASP A 177 2.08 5.91 -12.71
C ASP A 177 3.57 5.93 -12.33
N PRO A 178 4.10 4.93 -11.58
CA PRO A 178 5.52 4.86 -11.26
C PRO A 178 6.44 4.87 -12.48
N ALA A 179 5.93 4.57 -13.69
CA ALA A 179 6.68 4.69 -14.94
C ALA A 179 6.99 6.15 -15.35
N ALA A 180 6.19 7.14 -14.94
CA ALA A 180 6.37 8.54 -15.33
C ALA A 180 7.52 9.23 -14.57
N MET A 181 7.76 8.87 -13.30
CA MET A 181 8.82 9.46 -12.49
C MET A 181 10.25 9.11 -12.97
N HIS A 182 10.47 7.91 -13.50
CA HIS A 182 11.81 7.48 -13.93
C HIS A 182 12.32 8.26 -15.17
N ASN A 183 11.42 8.83 -15.99
CA ASN A 183 11.80 9.61 -17.17
C ASN A 183 12.22 11.07 -16.86
N LEU A 184 11.72 11.65 -15.77
CA LEU A 184 12.09 13.01 -15.36
C LEU A 184 13.45 13.06 -14.66
N GLN A 185 13.86 11.96 -14.01
CA GLN A 185 15.14 11.89 -13.31
C GLN A 185 16.34 11.71 -14.25
N TYR A 186 16.14 11.03 -15.38
CA TYR A 186 17.17 10.93 -16.44
C TYR A 186 17.34 12.22 -17.26
N SER A 187 16.30 13.04 -17.37
CA SER A 187 16.35 14.30 -18.14
C SER A 187 17.05 15.45 -17.41
N ARG A 188 17.19 15.38 -16.08
CA ARG A 188 17.88 16.42 -15.27
C ARG A 188 19.39 16.27 -15.15
N CYS A 189 19.97 15.19 -15.68
CA CYS A 189 21.43 14.98 -15.70
C CYS A 189 22.13 15.38 -17.01
N SER A 190 21.45 16.05 -17.94
CA SER A 190 22.14 16.74 -19.04
C SER A 190 22.72 18.08 -18.55
N VAL A 191 23.71 17.99 -17.66
CA VAL A 191 24.60 19.12 -17.35
C VAL A 191 25.35 19.44 -18.63
N ARG A 192 24.92 20.52 -19.27
CA ARG A 192 25.62 21.40 -20.22
C ARG A 192 27.14 21.21 -20.18
N ARG A 193 27.68 20.32 -21.00
CA ARG A 193 29.12 20.29 -21.31
C ARG A 193 29.45 21.55 -22.11
N LYS A 194 30.13 22.51 -21.48
CA LYS A 194 30.84 23.55 -22.23
C LYS A 194 32.06 22.89 -22.91
N PRO A 195 32.37 23.22 -24.18
CA PRO A 195 33.58 22.73 -24.82
C PRO A 195 34.82 23.36 -24.16
N PRO A 196 35.93 22.63 -23.98
CA PRO A 196 37.18 23.21 -23.52
C PRO A 196 37.90 23.92 -24.68
N THR A 197 38.33 25.13 -24.36
CA THR A 197 39.20 26.02 -25.12
C THR A 197 40.52 25.37 -25.54
N GLU A 198 40.95 25.68 -26.77
CA GLU A 198 42.25 25.35 -27.35
C GLU A 198 43.43 25.87 -26.50
N SER A 199 44.44 25.02 -26.28
CA SER A 199 45.82 25.47 -26.14
C SER A 199 46.82 24.32 -26.44
N LEU A 200 47.48 24.45 -27.59
CA LEU A 200 48.92 24.24 -27.86
C LEU A 200 49.63 22.99 -27.30
N PHE A 201 50.02 22.12 -28.23
CA PHE A 201 51.13 21.12 -28.25
C PHE A 201 52.47 21.67 -27.68
N PRO A 202 53.54 20.85 -27.37
CA PRO A 202 53.91 19.64 -28.13
C PRO A 202 54.68 18.47 -27.44
N ASP A 203 54.61 17.33 -28.15
CA ASP A 203 55.61 16.27 -28.40
C ASP A 203 56.18 15.41 -27.25
N ALA A 204 55.96 14.08 -27.32
CA ALA A 204 57.02 13.08 -27.45
C ALA A 204 56.48 11.64 -27.31
N ARG A 205 56.57 10.89 -28.41
CA ARG A 205 57.02 9.49 -28.53
C ARG A 205 56.73 8.54 -27.35
N ASP A 206 55.88 7.53 -27.58
CA ASP A 206 56.34 6.15 -27.82
C ASP A 206 55.15 5.20 -28.03
N ARG A 207 55.16 4.55 -29.20
CA ARG A 207 55.00 3.09 -29.38
C ARG A 207 53.67 2.43 -28.97
N CYS A 208 52.83 2.18 -29.98
CA CYS A 208 51.93 1.02 -30.00
C CYS A 208 52.75 -0.28 -30.18
N PRO A 209 52.17 -1.41 -29.76
CA PRO A 209 51.83 -2.41 -30.77
C PRO A 209 50.39 -2.92 -30.64
N GLU A 210 49.64 -2.70 -31.72
CA GLU A 210 48.92 -3.71 -32.52
C GLU A 210 48.75 -5.11 -31.89
N LEU A 211 47.50 -5.57 -31.73
CA LEU A 211 47.15 -6.97 -31.99
C LEU A 211 45.64 -7.18 -32.18
N ASP A 212 45.35 -7.62 -33.41
CA ASP A 212 44.16 -8.22 -34.00
C ASP A 212 43.01 -8.71 -33.10
N SER A 213 41.79 -8.35 -33.52
CA SER A 213 40.62 -9.24 -33.44
C SER A 213 40.55 -10.06 -34.74
N PRO A 214 40.13 -11.34 -34.72
CA PRO A 214 38.74 -11.57 -35.15
C PRO A 214 38.05 -12.84 -34.58
N SER A 215 36.72 -12.83 -34.67
CA SER A 215 35.82 -14.00 -34.92
C SER A 215 35.73 -15.09 -33.83
N SER A 216 34.66 -15.84 -33.59
CA SER A 216 33.29 -15.92 -34.09
C SER A 216 32.55 -16.94 -33.20
N PHE A 217 31.24 -16.71 -33.04
CA PHE A 217 30.13 -17.66 -32.80
C PHE A 217 30.43 -19.11 -32.34
N SER A 218 29.84 -19.52 -31.22
CA SER A 218 29.24 -20.87 -31.12
C SER A 218 28.08 -20.89 -30.12
N SER A 219 26.97 -21.44 -30.61
CA SER A 219 25.72 -21.75 -29.92
C SER A 219 25.86 -22.87 -28.88
N GLY A 220 24.89 -22.91 -27.97
CA GLY A 220 24.57 -24.07 -27.13
C GLY A 220 24.40 -23.66 -25.66
N ASP A 221 23.43 -24.12 -24.90
CA ASP A 221 22.23 -24.90 -25.15
C ASP A 221 21.36 -24.68 -23.90
N VAL A 222 20.05 -24.55 -24.06
CA VAL A 222 19.11 -24.26 -22.97
C VAL A 222 18.72 -25.58 -22.31
N SER A 223 18.94 -25.73 -21.00
CA SER A 223 18.37 -26.84 -20.23
C SER A 223 17.49 -26.30 -19.10
N LEU A 224 16.18 -26.56 -19.23
CA LEU A 224 15.13 -26.38 -18.23
C LEU A 224 15.14 -27.55 -17.23
N PRO A 225 14.76 -27.34 -15.95
CA PRO A 225 14.68 -28.38 -14.93
C PRO A 225 13.40 -29.24 -15.03
N PRO A 226 13.43 -30.51 -14.57
CA PRO A 226 12.32 -31.45 -14.72
C PRO A 226 11.23 -31.32 -13.64
N THR A 227 10.00 -31.60 -14.05
CA THR A 227 8.77 -31.72 -13.25
C THR A 227 8.70 -33.04 -12.46
N PRO A 228 8.18 -33.07 -11.22
CA PRO A 228 7.89 -34.31 -10.51
C PRO A 228 6.56 -34.96 -10.95
N VAL A 229 6.60 -36.29 -10.98
CA VAL A 229 5.59 -37.22 -11.50
C VAL A 229 4.44 -37.41 -10.52
N SER A 230 3.21 -37.48 -11.03
CA SER A 230 2.01 -37.90 -10.30
C SER A 230 1.58 -39.29 -10.76
N ALA A 231 1.21 -40.18 -9.82
CA ALA A 231 -0.07 -40.93 -9.85
C ALA A 231 -0.11 -42.14 -8.87
N LYS A 232 -1.16 -42.15 -8.02
CA LYS A 232 -2.16 -43.21 -7.76
C LYS A 232 -1.66 -44.60 -7.25
N ASN A 233 -2.32 -45.33 -6.34
CA ASN A 233 -3.76 -45.57 -6.17
C ASN A 233 -4.08 -46.55 -4.98
N ILE A 234 -5.35 -46.59 -4.52
CA ILE A 234 -6.13 -47.73 -3.90
C ILE A 234 -5.80 -48.09 -2.42
N SER A 235 -6.54 -47.73 -1.35
CA SER A 235 -7.93 -47.98 -0.85
C SER A 235 -8.01 -49.09 0.26
N PRO A 236 -9.13 -49.31 0.99
CA PRO A 236 -9.18 -49.22 2.46
C PRO A 236 -9.41 -50.57 3.20
N SER A 237 -9.30 -50.54 4.54
CA SER A 237 -9.80 -51.55 5.47
C SER A 237 -10.37 -50.89 6.72
#